data_AF-A0A4Q7M7L1-F1
#
_entry.id   AF-A0A4Q7M7L1-F1
#
_cell.length_a   1.000
_cell.length_b   1.000
_cell.length_c   1.000
_cell.angle_alpha   90.00
_cell.angle_beta   90.00
_cell.angle_gamma   90.00
#
_symmetry.space_group_name_H-M   'P 1'
#
loop_
_entity.id
_entity.type
_entity.pdbx_description
1 polymer ?
#
loop_
_entity_poly.entity_id
_entity_poly.type
_entity_poly.pdbx_seq_one_letter_code
_entity_poly.pdbx_strand_id
1 'polypeptide(L)'
;MVDDPRYIAAKRMVEQGDISTFNQLFTIIPKSIVAADMGTQNVRFTTLMNHIEKFTLQELFMLSKLFSLDEKVILDLAFSQYMEQKKSKTGKT
;
A
#
# COMPACT_ATOMS: atom_id res chain seq x y z
N MET A 1 13.25 -12.75 -3.34
CA MET A 1 12.98 -11.40 -2.79
C MET A 1 13.87 -10.30 -3.37
N VAL A 2 14.50 -10.47 -4.54
CA VAL A 2 15.11 -9.35 -5.29
C VAL A 2 14.53 -9.21 -6.72
N ASP A 3 13.80 -10.23 -7.21
CA ASP A 3 13.37 -10.29 -8.62
C ASP A 3 11.88 -10.61 -8.83
N ASP A 4 10.98 -10.33 -7.88
CA ASP A 4 9.56 -10.48 -8.22
C ASP A 4 9.17 -9.32 -9.16
N PRO A 5 8.83 -9.60 -10.44
CA PRO A 5 8.54 -8.57 -11.43
C PRO A 5 7.33 -7.70 -11.06
N ARG A 6 6.50 -8.15 -10.12
CA ARG A 6 5.31 -7.42 -9.66
C ARG A 6 5.68 -6.20 -8.82
N TYR A 7 6.72 -6.28 -7.98
CA TYR A 7 7.21 -5.11 -7.24
C TYR A 7 7.81 -4.07 -8.20
N ILE A 8 8.55 -4.52 -9.22
CA ILE A 8 9.13 -3.65 -10.25
C ILE A 8 8.02 -2.96 -11.07
N ALA A 9 6.98 -3.72 -11.46
CA ALA A 9 5.83 -3.18 -12.18
C ALA A 9 5.06 -2.16 -11.32
N ALA A 10 4.77 -2.49 -10.06
CA ALA A 10 4.09 -1.59 -9.14
C ALA A 10 4.87 -0.27 -8.95
N LYS A 11 6.19 -0.36 -8.78
CA LYS A 11 7.07 0.82 -8.71
C LYS A 11 6.94 1.71 -9.95
N ARG A 12 7.08 1.13 -11.15
CA ARG A 12 7.00 1.88 -12.42
C ARG A 12 5.66 2.59 -12.55
N MET A 13 4.56 1.92 -12.21
CA MET A 13 3.22 2.51 -12.29
C MET A 13 3.00 3.65 -11.29
N VAL A 14 3.62 3.59 -10.10
CA VAL A 14 3.63 4.73 -9.17
C VAL A 14 4.43 5.89 -9.74
N GLU A 15 5.62 5.63 -10.28
CA GLU A 15 6.50 6.67 -10.86
C GLU A 15 5.86 7.33 -12.11
N GLN A 16 5.07 6.57 -12.87
CA GLN A 16 4.31 7.06 -14.02
C GLN A 16 3.05 7.84 -13.63
N GLY A 17 2.60 7.73 -12.37
CA GLY A 17 1.39 8.38 -11.86
C GLY A 17 0.09 7.60 -12.11
N ASP A 18 0.17 6.37 -12.61
CA ASP A 18 -0.99 5.50 -12.82
C ASP A 18 -1.58 4.99 -11.49
N ILE A 19 -0.74 4.88 -10.46
CA ILE A 19 -1.14 4.54 -9.10
C ILE A 19 -1.19 5.81 -8.25
N SER A 20 -2.39 6.15 -7.78
CA SER A 20 -2.68 7.35 -6.99
C SER A 20 -3.07 7.04 -5.55
N THR A 21 -3.43 5.78 -5.25
CA THR A 21 -3.81 5.36 -3.89
C THR A 21 -3.08 4.10 -3.46
N PHE A 22 -2.86 3.97 -2.14
CA PHE A 22 -2.13 2.84 -1.57
C PHE A 22 -2.72 1.48 -1.94
N ASN A 23 -4.05 1.32 -1.96
CA ASN A 23 -4.65 0.02 -2.27
C ASN A 23 -4.47 -0.41 -3.73
N GLN A 24 -4.23 0.53 -4.65
CA GLN A 24 -3.98 0.22 -6.06
C GLN A 24 -2.66 -0.54 -6.28
N LEU A 25 -1.66 -0.36 -5.41
CA LEU A 25 -0.43 -1.17 -5.43
C LEU A 25 -0.75 -2.67 -5.41
N PHE A 26 -1.77 -3.06 -4.66
CA PHE A 26 -2.14 -4.45 -4.44
C PHE A 26 -3.02 -5.05 -5.56
N THR A 27 -3.33 -4.26 -6.59
CA THR A 27 -3.92 -4.77 -7.84
C THR A 27 -2.85 -5.42 -8.72
N ILE A 28 -1.59 -4.98 -8.59
CA ILE A 28 -0.43 -5.49 -9.34
C ILE A 28 0.23 -6.64 -8.59
N ILE A 29 0.41 -6.49 -7.28
CA ILE A 29 0.94 -7.53 -6.42
C ILE A 29 -0.11 -7.99 -5.39
N PRO A 30 -0.43 -9.29 -5.34
CA PRO A 30 -1.37 -9.80 -4.34
C PRO A 30 -0.95 -9.47 -2.91
N LYS A 31 -1.87 -8.91 -2.12
CA LYS A 31 -1.64 -8.60 -0.69
C LYS A 31 -1.11 -9.77 0.13
N SER A 32 -1.46 -11.01 -0.22
CA SER A 32 -1.01 -12.20 0.50
C SER A 32 0.50 -12.40 0.39
N ILE A 33 1.09 -12.01 -0.74
CA ILE A 33 2.53 -12.06 -0.98
C ILE A 33 3.20 -10.99 -0.13
N VAL A 34 2.72 -9.74 -0.22
CA VAL A 34 3.25 -8.63 0.58
C VAL A 34 3.11 -8.90 2.08
N ALA A 35 2.01 -9.49 2.52
CA ALA A 35 1.80 -9.85 3.93
C ALA A 35 2.79 -10.92 4.39
N ALA A 36 3.03 -11.95 3.57
CA ALA A 36 4.06 -12.97 3.87
C ALA A 36 5.46 -12.35 3.92
N ASP A 37 5.77 -11.45 2.98
CA ASP A 37 7.03 -10.73 2.88
C ASP A 37 7.29 -9.78 4.06
N MET A 38 6.23 -9.20 4.61
CA MET A 38 6.28 -8.41 5.85
C MET A 38 6.24 -9.25 7.13
N GLY A 39 6.08 -10.57 7.04
CA GLY A 39 5.92 -11.45 8.20
C GLY A 39 4.62 -11.18 9.00
N THR A 40 3.58 -10.64 8.35
CA THR A 40 2.30 -10.32 9.00
C THR A 40 1.19 -11.27 8.54
N GLN A 41 0.18 -11.45 9.39
CA GLN A 41 -0.97 -12.28 9.06
C GLN A 41 -1.85 -11.59 8.00
N ASN A 42 -2.31 -12.36 7.01
CA ASN A 42 -3.15 -11.87 5.90
C ASN A 42 -4.45 -11.20 6.39
N VAL A 43 -5.06 -11.75 7.44
CA VAL A 43 -6.27 -11.17 8.06
C VAL A 43 -5.99 -9.78 8.61
N ARG A 44 -4.89 -9.61 9.38
CA ARG A 44 -4.46 -8.32 9.91
C ARG A 44 -4.18 -7.33 8.77
N PHE A 45 -3.46 -7.77 7.74
CA PHE A 45 -3.15 -6.92 6.59
C PHE A 45 -4.42 -6.44 5.87
N THR A 46 -5.41 -7.32 5.73
CA THR A 46 -6.73 -6.97 5.18
C THR A 46 -7.43 -5.90 6.01
N THR A 47 -7.39 -6.01 7.35
CA THR A 47 -7.93 -4.97 8.23
C THR A 47 -7.21 -3.64 8.05
N LEU A 48 -5.89 -3.64 7.91
CA LEU A 48 -5.09 -2.43 7.69
C LEU A 48 -5.36 -1.79 6.32
N MET A 49 -5.54 -2.59 5.26
CA MET A 49 -5.92 -2.06 3.94
C MET A 49 -7.30 -1.36 3.95
N ASN A 50 -8.23 -1.83 4.77
CA ASN A 50 -9.55 -1.21 4.95
C ASN A 50 -9.54 0.02 5.89
N HIS A 51 -8.48 0.16 6.69
CA HIS A 51 -8.29 1.21 7.68
C HIS A 51 -6.85 1.68 7.63
N ILE A 52 -6.51 2.44 6.59
CA ILE A 52 -5.12 2.84 6.34
C ILE A 52 -4.53 3.63 7.51
N GLU A 53 -5.39 4.32 8.28
CA GLU A 53 -5.02 5.06 9.51
C GLU A 53 -4.44 4.18 10.62
N LYS A 54 -4.62 2.85 10.54
CA LYS A 54 -4.09 1.90 11.51
C LYS A 54 -2.71 1.37 11.15
N PHE A 55 -2.18 1.65 9.96
CA PHE A 55 -0.79 1.34 9.65
C PHE A 55 0.14 2.18 10.52
N THR A 56 1.15 1.53 11.10
CA THR A 56 2.23 2.25 11.76
C THR A 56 3.20 2.83 10.73
N LEU A 57 3.88 3.93 11.08
CA LEU A 57 4.94 4.49 10.23
C LEU A 57 6.04 3.47 9.91
N GLN A 58 6.38 2.62 10.89
CA GLN A 58 7.36 1.55 10.69
C GLN A 58 6.91 0.56 9.60
N GLU A 59 5.62 0.19 9.57
CA GLU A 59 5.08 -0.69 8.52
C GLU A 59 5.10 -0.03 7.15
N LEU A 60 4.75 1.25 7.07
CA LEU A 60 4.82 2.02 5.83
C LEU A 60 6.27 2.12 5.31
N PHE A 61 7.26 2.28 6.19
CA PHE A 61 8.68 2.30 5.80
C PHE A 61 9.26 0.92 5.51
N MET A 62 8.65 -0.16 6.01
CA MET A 62 8.99 -1.51 5.54
C MET A 62 8.46 -1.72 4.13
N LEU A 63 7.26 -1.23 3.84
CA LEU A 63 6.68 -1.26 2.50
C LEU A 63 7.49 -0.42 1.51
N SER A 64 7.97 0.77 1.87
CA SER A 64 8.83 1.58 0.99
C SER A 64 10.05 0.79 0.51
N LYS A 65 10.70 0.06 1.41
CA LYS A 65 11.82 -0.83 1.10
C LYS A 65 11.42 -1.98 0.18
N LEU A 66 10.30 -2.66 0.47
CA LEU A 66 9.81 -3.76 -0.36
C LEU A 66 9.47 -3.32 -1.79
N PHE A 67 8.82 -2.16 -1.94
CA PHE A 67 8.47 -1.59 -3.23
C PHE A 67 9.62 -0.80 -3.88
N SER A 68 10.75 -0.62 -3.19
CA SER A 68 11.88 0.21 -3.64
C SER A 68 11.45 1.63 -4.04
N LEU A 69 10.54 2.20 -3.26
CA LEU A 69 10.00 3.55 -3.37
C LEU A 69 10.51 4.40 -2.21
N ASP A 70 10.58 5.73 -2.41
CA ASP A 70 10.89 6.66 -1.33
C ASP A 70 9.81 6.62 -0.24
N GLU A 71 10.20 6.70 1.03
CA GLU A 71 9.27 6.72 2.17
C GLU A 71 8.18 7.77 2.00
N LYS A 72 8.52 8.96 1.49
CA LYS A 72 7.56 10.04 1.26
C LYS A 72 6.49 9.65 0.24
N VAL A 73 6.87 8.92 -0.81
CA VAL A 73 5.90 8.46 -1.84
C VAL A 73 4.89 7.49 -1.22
N ILE A 74 5.35 6.56 -0.38
CA ILE A 74 4.43 5.65 0.34
C ILE A 74 3.52 6.42 1.30
N LEU A 75 4.05 7.41 2.01
CA LEU A 75 3.24 8.27 2.90
C LEU A 75 2.18 9.06 2.12
N ASP A 76 2.54 9.63 0.98
CA ASP A 76 1.63 10.37 0.12
C ASP A 76 0.51 9.44 -0.42
N LEU A 77 0.85 8.22 -0.83
CA LEU A 77 -0.14 7.20 -1.26
C LEU A 77 -1.07 6.78 -0.12
N ALA A 78 -0.53 6.57 1.08
CA ALA A 78 -1.30 6.22 2.26
C ALA A 78 -2.25 7.37 2.66
N PHE A 79 -1.79 8.62 2.57
CA PHE A 79 -2.63 9.78 2.83
C PHE A 79 -3.75 9.94 1.78
N SER A 80 -3.44 9.75 0.50
CA SER A 80 -4.46 9.72 -0.57
C SER A 80 -5.51 8.65 -0.31
N GLN A 81 -5.07 7.45 0.10
CA GLN A 81 -5.98 6.36 0.46
C GLN A 81 -6.88 6.72 1.67
N TYR A 82 -6.31 7.39 2.68
CA TYR A 82 -7.05 7.84 3.85
C TYR A 82 -8.16 8.81 3.46
N MET A 83 -7.85 9.77 2.58
CA MET A 83 -8.83 10.75 2.08
C MET A 83 -9.96 10.09 1.30
N GLU A 84 -9.67 9.06 0.51
CA GLU A 84 -10.68 8.27 -0.22
C GLU A 84 -11.60 7.49 0.74
N GLN A 85 -11.00 6.80 1.72
CA GLN A 85 -11.75 6.04 2.75
C GLN A 85 -12.60 6.97 3.61
N LYS A 86 -12.11 8.17 3.95
CA LYS A 86 -12.85 9.18 4.70
C LYS A 86 -14.06 9.69 3.92
N LYS A 87 -13.91 10.04 2.62
CA LYS A 87 -15.02 10.47 1.76
C LYS A 87 -16.12 9.41 1.67
N SER A 88 -15.72 8.14 1.53
CA SER A 88 -16.63 7.00 1.40
C SER A 88 -17.46 6.74 2.65
N LYS A 89 -16.94 7.10 3.84
CA LYS A 89 -17.68 7.02 5.11
C LYS A 89 -18.69 8.16 5.25
N THR A 90 -18.36 9.38 4.80
CA THR A 90 -19.26 10.54 4.91
C THR A 90 -20.45 10.49 3.95
N GLY A 91 -20.28 9.98 2.72
CA GLY A 91 -21.36 9.86 1.73
C GLY A 91 -22.43 8.80 2.01
N LYS A 92 -22.33 8.06 3.13
CA LYS A 92 -23.32 7.08 3.59
C LYS A 92 -24.21 7.60 4.72
N THR A 93 -24.23 8.92 4.95
CA THR A 93 -25.03 9.59 5.99
C THR A 93 -26.03 10.53 5.36
#